data_AF-A0A7W1I5E3-F1
#
_entry.id   AF-A0A7W1I5E3-F1
#
_cell.length_a   1.000
_cell.length_b   1.000
_cell.length_c   1.000
_cell.angle_alpha   90.00
_cell.angle_beta   90.00
_cell.angle_gamma   90.00
#
_symmetry.space_group_name_H-M   'P 1'
#
loop_
_entity.id
_entity.type
_entity.pdbx_description
1 polymer ?
#
loop_
_entity_poly.entity_id
_entity_poly.type
_entity_poly.pdbx_seq_one_letter_code
_entity_poly.pdbx_strand_id
1 'polypeptide(L)'
;MFFDPMYFVFMIPGLLFMLWAQSKVKGNYAKYSKVRNDQGLTGAQTARHVLDSAGLTNVPIESVPGDLTDHYDPRKRVLRLSQGVYGVPSVAAMGIAAHEAGHAIQHAKAYAPLQVRTAIVPAVGIGSNFGFIVLFAGILLNNPQIAWVGVALFALATVFALVTLPVEFDASRRAKQALASAGLVT
;
A
#
# COMPACT_ATOMS: atom_id res chain seq x y z
N MET A 1 -27.67 17.05 26.22
CA MET A 1 -27.07 15.72 26.47
C MET A 1 -26.77 15.11 25.12
N PHE A 2 -25.49 15.07 24.71
CA PHE A 2 -25.05 14.84 23.33
C PHE A 2 -24.38 13.47 23.11
N PHE A 3 -24.63 12.50 23.98
CA PHE A 3 -24.02 11.17 23.87
C PHE A 3 -25.11 10.13 23.68
N ASP A 4 -25.42 9.86 22.41
CA ASP A 4 -26.29 8.75 22.02
C ASP A 4 -25.42 7.48 21.90
N PRO A 5 -25.66 6.43 22.70
CA PRO A 5 -24.94 5.16 22.59
C PRO A 5 -24.95 4.57 21.18
N MET A 6 -25.89 4.95 20.32
CA MET A 6 -25.94 4.56 18.91
C MET A 6 -24.67 4.92 18.13
N TYR A 7 -23.93 5.98 18.51
CA TYR A 7 -22.66 6.32 17.88
C TYR A 7 -21.65 5.17 17.95
N PHE A 8 -21.59 4.45 19.08
CA PHE A 8 -20.69 3.29 19.21
C PHE A 8 -21.13 2.13 18.34
N VAL A 9 -22.43 1.92 18.17
CA VAL A 9 -22.96 0.84 17.33
C VAL A 9 -22.50 1.02 15.88
N PHE A 10 -22.44 2.26 15.37
CA PHE A 10 -21.94 2.53 14.03
C PHE A 10 -20.41 2.62 13.93
N MET A 11 -19.73 3.13 14.96
CA MET A 11 -18.28 3.33 14.95
C MET A 11 -17.48 2.05 15.22
N ILE A 12 -17.89 1.25 16.23
CA ILE A 12 -17.13 0.08 16.72
C ILE A 12 -16.87 -0.94 15.61
N PRO A 13 -17.84 -1.34 14.76
CA PRO A 13 -17.58 -2.32 13.72
C PRO A 13 -16.47 -1.90 12.75
N GLY A 14 -16.46 -0.62 12.33
CA GLY A 14 -15.42 -0.07 11.47
C GLY A 14 -14.05 -0.05 12.15
N LEU A 15 -14.00 0.35 13.42
CA LEU A 15 -12.76 0.35 14.21
C LEU A 15 -12.21 -1.06 14.40
N LEU A 16 -13.05 -2.02 14.77
CA LEU A 16 -12.66 -3.42 14.93
C LEU A 16 -12.14 -4.01 13.61
N PHE A 17 -12.80 -3.71 12.49
CA PHE A 17 -12.35 -4.14 11.16
C PHE A 17 -10.98 -3.54 10.81
N MET A 18 -10.76 -2.24 11.05
CA MET A 18 -9.47 -1.58 10.82
C MET A 18 -8.36 -2.25 11.65
N LEU A 19 -8.58 -2.45 12.95
CA LEU A 19 -7.61 -3.06 13.86
C LEU A 19 -7.30 -4.50 13.45
N TRP A 20 -8.32 -5.28 13.10
CA TRP A 20 -8.15 -6.64 12.60
C TRP A 20 -7.34 -6.68 11.29
N ALA A 21 -7.70 -5.85 10.30
CA ALA A 21 -7.02 -5.79 9.01
C ALA A 21 -5.54 -5.39 9.19
N GLN A 22 -5.26 -4.36 10.00
CA GLN A 22 -3.90 -3.92 10.31
C GLN A 22 -3.10 -5.03 11.02
N SER A 23 -3.71 -5.69 12.00
CA SER A 23 -3.09 -6.82 12.71
C SER A 23 -2.77 -7.97 11.74
N LYS A 24 -3.67 -8.26 10.80
CA LYS A 24 -3.47 -9.33 9.82
C LYS A 24 -2.30 -9.04 8.87
N VAL A 25 -2.19 -7.80 8.36
CA VAL A 25 -1.06 -7.38 7.50
C VAL A 25 0.26 -7.47 8.26
N LYS A 26 0.34 -6.85 9.44
CA LYS A 26 1.55 -6.88 10.28
C LYS A 26 1.94 -8.30 10.67
N GLY A 27 0.97 -9.13 11.06
CA GLY A 27 1.18 -10.52 11.44
C GLY A 27 1.68 -11.38 10.28
N ASN A 28 1.10 -11.22 9.08
CA ASN A 28 1.57 -11.91 7.89
C ASN A 28 2.98 -11.47 7.51
N TYR A 29 3.28 -10.17 7.48
CA TYR A 29 4.63 -9.67 7.21
C TYR A 29 5.63 -10.24 8.22
N ALA A 30 5.37 -10.12 9.53
CA ALA A 30 6.27 -10.63 10.57
C ALA A 30 6.49 -12.15 10.49
N LYS A 31 5.47 -12.92 10.07
CA LYS A 31 5.59 -14.36 9.86
C LYS A 31 6.42 -14.68 8.61
N TYR A 32 6.06 -14.12 7.46
CA TYR A 32 6.66 -14.48 6.16
C TYR A 32 8.01 -13.80 5.90
N SER A 33 8.37 -12.75 6.64
CA SER A 33 9.74 -12.19 6.61
C SER A 33 10.78 -13.12 7.24
N LYS A 34 10.35 -14.07 8.08
CA LYS A 34 11.22 -15.09 8.68
C LYS A 34 11.32 -16.36 7.86
N VAL A 35 10.41 -16.55 6.90
CA VAL A 35 10.41 -17.71 6.01
C VAL A 35 11.31 -17.37 4.82
N ARG A 36 12.44 -18.06 4.71
CA ARG A 36 13.35 -17.92 3.57
C ARG A 36 12.64 -18.38 2.30
N ASN A 37 12.82 -17.68 1.18
CA ASN A 37 12.31 -18.17 -0.09
C ASN A 37 13.21 -19.27 -0.66
N ASP A 38 12.62 -20.20 -1.41
CA ASP A 38 13.29 -21.42 -1.88
C ASP A 38 14.44 -21.14 -2.86
N GLN A 39 14.39 -19.99 -3.53
CA GLN A 39 15.40 -19.56 -4.49
C GLN A 39 16.56 -18.79 -3.84
N GLY A 40 16.45 -18.46 -2.55
CA GLY A 40 17.44 -17.67 -1.83
C GLY A 40 17.64 -16.24 -2.37
N LEU A 41 16.72 -15.71 -3.18
CA LEU A 41 16.83 -14.39 -3.80
C LEU A 41 16.41 -13.29 -2.84
N THR A 42 17.18 -12.20 -2.77
CA THR A 42 16.79 -11.00 -2.02
C THR A 42 15.63 -10.26 -2.70
N GLY A 43 14.97 -9.34 -1.99
CA GLY A 43 13.97 -8.45 -2.60
C GLY A 43 14.53 -7.67 -3.79
N ALA A 44 15.75 -7.12 -3.68
CA ALA A 44 16.38 -6.40 -4.79
C ALA A 44 16.64 -7.31 -6.01
N GLN A 45 17.11 -8.54 -5.80
CA GLN A 45 17.31 -9.51 -6.88
C GLN A 45 15.98 -9.92 -7.52
N THR A 46 14.95 -10.14 -6.71
CA THR A 46 13.60 -10.45 -7.18
C THR A 46 13.03 -9.31 -8.03
N ALA A 47 13.08 -8.07 -7.54
CA ALA A 47 12.63 -6.90 -8.29
C ALA A 47 13.38 -6.76 -9.61
N ARG A 48 14.71 -6.92 -9.60
CA ARG A 48 15.53 -6.89 -10.83
C ARG A 48 15.06 -7.92 -11.84
N HIS A 49 14.86 -9.16 -11.41
CA HIS A 49 14.39 -10.25 -12.27
C HIS A 49 13.01 -9.96 -12.88
N VAL A 50 12.06 -9.49 -12.06
CA VAL A 50 10.71 -9.13 -12.52
C VAL A 50 10.74 -7.95 -13.49
N LEU A 51 11.54 -6.92 -13.22
CA LEU A 51 11.70 -5.77 -14.12
C LEU A 51 12.36 -6.17 -15.45
N ASP A 52 13.41 -7.01 -15.41
CA ASP A 52 14.12 -7.48 -16.60
C ASP A 52 13.22 -8.33 -17.50
N SER A 53 12.43 -9.24 -16.92
CA SER A 53 11.45 -10.04 -17.68
C SER A 53 10.37 -9.19 -18.37
N ALA A 54 10.17 -7.95 -17.89
CA ALA A 54 9.26 -6.98 -18.51
C ALA A 54 9.97 -5.95 -19.40
N GLY A 55 11.29 -6.09 -19.65
CA GLY A 55 12.09 -5.19 -20.48
C GLY A 55 12.49 -3.86 -19.80
N LEU A 56 12.34 -3.75 -18.47
CA LEU A 56 12.59 -2.53 -17.69
C LEU A 56 13.98 -2.52 -17.06
N THR A 57 15.02 -2.72 -17.87
CA THR A 57 16.42 -2.83 -17.43
C THR A 57 16.98 -1.53 -16.83
N ASN A 58 16.37 -0.39 -17.14
CA ASN A 58 16.81 0.95 -16.76
C ASN A 58 16.16 1.49 -15.48
N VAL A 59 15.30 0.73 -14.80
CA VAL A 59 14.70 1.14 -13.52
C VAL A 59 15.68 0.81 -12.38
N PRO A 60 16.24 1.82 -11.69
CA PRO A 60 17.11 1.58 -10.53
C PRO A 60 16.31 1.02 -9.35
N ILE A 61 17.01 0.26 -8.49
CA ILE A 61 16.47 -0.30 -7.26
C ILE A 61 17.31 0.24 -6.10
N GLU A 62 16.66 0.92 -5.15
CA GLU A 62 17.31 1.61 -4.04
C GLU A 62 16.82 1.05 -2.70
N SER A 63 17.69 1.06 -1.69
CA SER A 63 17.33 0.75 -0.31
C SER A 63 16.90 2.02 0.43
N VAL A 64 15.78 1.97 1.15
CA VAL A 64 15.28 3.07 1.99
C VAL A 64 15.13 2.65 3.45
N PRO A 65 15.31 3.58 4.41
CA PRO A 65 15.11 3.28 5.82
C PRO A 65 13.63 3.02 6.15
N GLY A 66 13.41 2.35 7.29
CA GLY A 66 12.09 1.99 7.79
C GLY A 66 11.67 0.57 7.38
N ASP A 67 10.45 0.21 7.77
CA ASP A 67 9.79 -1.05 7.47
C ASP A 67 8.50 -0.78 6.70
N LEU A 68 8.21 -1.60 5.68
CA LEU A 68 7.01 -1.46 4.85
C LEU A 68 6.89 -0.06 4.21
N THR A 69 8.04 0.54 3.88
CA THR A 69 8.18 1.82 3.18
C THR A 69 8.45 1.62 1.68
N ASP A 70 8.34 0.37 1.22
CA ASP A 70 8.53 -0.05 -0.16
C ASP A 70 7.55 0.66 -1.10
N HIS A 71 8.06 1.22 -2.19
CA HIS A 71 7.23 1.84 -3.21
C HIS A 71 7.99 2.02 -4.53
N TYR A 72 7.28 1.93 -5.65
CA TYR A 72 7.73 2.48 -6.92
C TYR A 72 7.37 3.97 -7.06
N ASP A 73 8.36 4.79 -7.39
CA ASP A 73 8.18 6.23 -7.66
C ASP A 73 8.10 6.47 -9.19
N PRO A 74 6.92 6.79 -9.76
CA PRO A 74 6.77 7.00 -11.19
C PRO A 74 7.43 8.30 -11.68
N ARG A 75 7.64 9.30 -10.80
CA ARG A 75 8.24 10.59 -11.18
C ARG A 75 9.74 10.43 -11.40
N LYS A 76 10.41 9.71 -10.49
CA LYS A 76 11.84 9.41 -10.57
C LYS A 76 12.15 8.10 -11.29
N ARG A 77 11.13 7.30 -11.61
CA ARG A 77 11.21 5.97 -12.24
C ARG A 77 12.15 5.03 -11.50
N VAL A 78 12.06 5.02 -10.17
CA VAL A 78 12.92 4.22 -9.29
C VAL A 78 12.07 3.36 -8.37
N LEU A 79 12.54 2.15 -8.12
CA LEU A 79 11.91 1.22 -7.20
C LEU A 79 12.66 1.27 -5.86
N ARG A 80 11.97 1.63 -4.79
CA ARG A 80 12.54 1.74 -3.44
C ARG A 80 12.04 0.61 -2.58
N LEU A 81 12.97 -0.12 -1.96
CA LEU A 81 12.66 -1.19 -1.04
C LEU A 81 13.17 -0.83 0.36
N SER A 82 12.35 -1.11 1.37
CA SER A 82 12.74 -1.00 2.77
C SER A 82 13.92 -1.92 3.07
N GLN A 83 14.75 -1.58 4.06
CA GLN A 83 15.93 -2.39 4.43
C GLN A 83 15.56 -3.85 4.75
N GLY A 84 14.40 -4.07 5.38
CA GLY A 84 13.85 -5.39 5.69
C GLY A 84 13.41 -6.21 4.46
N VAL A 85 13.36 -5.60 3.28
CA VAL A 85 12.98 -6.24 2.01
C VAL A 85 14.17 -6.27 1.03
N TYR A 86 14.88 -5.16 0.88
CA TYR A 86 15.93 -4.97 -0.13
C TYR A 86 16.96 -6.11 -0.12
N GLY A 87 17.55 -6.40 1.04
CA GLY A 87 18.64 -7.36 1.21
C GLY A 87 18.24 -8.73 1.77
N VAL A 88 16.94 -8.97 1.97
CA VAL A 88 16.47 -10.14 2.73
C VAL A 88 15.90 -11.20 1.79
N PRO A 89 16.38 -12.46 1.83
CA PRO A 89 15.87 -13.53 0.97
C PRO A 89 14.67 -14.24 1.59
N SER A 90 13.59 -13.51 1.87
CA SER A 90 12.36 -14.06 2.46
C SER A 90 11.19 -14.11 1.49
N VAL A 91 10.16 -14.89 1.82
CA VAL A 91 8.90 -14.95 1.06
C VAL A 91 8.21 -13.59 1.05
N ALA A 92 8.18 -12.89 2.19
CA ALA A 92 7.63 -11.54 2.24
C ALA A 92 8.41 -10.56 1.36
N ALA A 93 9.75 -10.58 1.42
CA ALA A 93 10.58 -9.70 0.62
C ALA A 93 10.41 -9.94 -0.88
N MET A 94 10.37 -11.21 -1.30
CA MET A 94 10.11 -11.59 -2.69
C MET A 94 8.74 -11.09 -3.17
N GLY A 95 7.68 -11.30 -2.37
CA GLY A 95 6.33 -10.87 -2.70
C GLY A 95 6.18 -9.35 -2.80
N ILE A 96 6.72 -8.60 -1.83
CA ILE A 96 6.67 -7.13 -1.80
C ILE A 96 7.46 -6.55 -2.97
N ALA A 97 8.69 -7.02 -3.19
CA ALA A 97 9.53 -6.52 -4.28
C ALA A 97 8.92 -6.80 -5.66
N ALA A 98 8.29 -7.96 -5.85
CA ALA A 98 7.56 -8.27 -7.08
C ALA A 98 6.29 -7.41 -7.25
N HIS A 99 5.58 -7.10 -6.17
CA HIS A 99 4.43 -6.19 -6.19
C HIS A 99 4.83 -4.77 -6.63
N GLU A 100 5.91 -4.22 -6.06
CA GLU A 100 6.41 -2.91 -6.46
C GLU A 100 6.93 -2.87 -7.90
N ALA A 101 7.58 -3.96 -8.35
CA ALA A 101 7.93 -4.11 -9.76
C ALA A 101 6.68 -4.16 -10.65
N GLY A 102 5.56 -4.70 -10.15
CA GLY A 102 4.25 -4.65 -10.79
C GLY A 102 3.78 -3.21 -11.06
N HIS A 103 3.99 -2.28 -10.13
CA HIS A 103 3.69 -0.85 -10.35
C HIS A 103 4.60 -0.22 -11.41
N ALA A 104 5.88 -0.59 -11.45
CA ALA A 104 6.79 -0.15 -12.51
C ALA A 104 6.31 -0.63 -13.90
N ILE A 105 5.84 -1.88 -13.99
CA ILE A 105 5.28 -2.46 -15.22
C ILE A 105 3.99 -1.76 -15.62
N GLN A 106 3.09 -1.48 -14.68
CA GLN A 106 1.87 -0.71 -14.93
C GLN A 106 2.20 0.69 -15.48
N HIS A 107 3.20 1.35 -14.90
CA HIS A 107 3.64 2.67 -15.35
C HIS A 107 4.20 2.61 -16.77
N ALA A 108 5.07 1.65 -17.06
CA ALA A 108 5.64 1.45 -18.40
C ALA A 108 4.57 1.16 -19.46
N LYS A 109 3.49 0.46 -19.09
CA LYS A 109 2.34 0.15 -19.97
C LYS A 109 1.28 1.25 -20.02
N ALA A 110 1.55 2.43 -19.43
CA ALA A 110 0.60 3.54 -19.36
C ALA A 110 -0.79 3.12 -18.83
N TYR A 111 -0.83 2.25 -17.81
CA TYR A 111 -2.07 1.73 -17.26
C TYR A 111 -2.94 2.87 -16.70
N ALA A 112 -4.06 3.17 -17.36
CA ALA A 112 -4.88 4.34 -17.07
C ALA A 112 -5.32 4.46 -15.60
N PRO A 113 -5.76 3.38 -14.91
CA PRO A 113 -6.10 3.46 -13.49
C PRO A 113 -4.94 3.89 -12.59
N LEU A 114 -3.69 3.56 -12.94
CA LEU A 114 -2.51 4.03 -12.21
C LEU A 114 -2.34 5.54 -12.36
N GLN A 115 -2.56 6.09 -13.56
CA GLN A 115 -2.45 7.54 -13.79
C GLN A 115 -3.48 8.32 -12.96
N VAL A 116 -4.72 7.82 -12.91
CA VAL A 116 -5.79 8.39 -12.06
C VAL A 116 -5.38 8.38 -10.59
N ARG A 117 -4.87 7.24 -10.09
CA ARG A 117 -4.34 7.13 -8.72
C ARG A 117 -3.25 8.18 -8.47
N THR A 118 -2.24 8.27 -9.34
CA THR A 118 -1.10 9.19 -9.16
C THR A 118 -1.52 10.66 -9.14
N ALA A 119 -2.55 11.05 -9.91
CA ALA A 119 -3.07 12.41 -9.91
C ALA A 119 -3.84 12.76 -8.61
N ILE A 120 -4.53 11.78 -8.01
CA ILE A 120 -5.48 12.01 -6.92
C ILE A 120 -4.86 11.79 -5.53
N VAL A 121 -3.84 10.93 -5.39
CA VAL A 121 -3.21 10.59 -4.11
C VAL A 121 -2.81 11.81 -3.25
N PRO A 122 -2.22 12.91 -3.78
CA PRO A 122 -1.89 14.07 -2.96
C PRO A 122 -3.10 14.71 -2.28
N ALA A 123 -4.24 14.80 -2.98
CA ALA A 123 -5.48 15.36 -2.43
C ALA A 123 -6.06 14.45 -1.32
N VAL A 124 -5.99 13.13 -1.52
CA VAL A 124 -6.49 12.13 -0.56
C VAL A 124 -5.63 12.09 0.70
N GLY A 125 -4.30 12.19 0.58
CA GLY A 125 -3.39 12.18 1.72
C GLY A 125 -3.60 13.36 2.66
N ILE A 126 -3.88 14.55 2.11
CA ILE A 126 -4.28 15.73 2.90
C ILE A 126 -5.64 15.46 3.56
N GLY A 127 -6.62 14.94 2.80
CA GLY A 127 -7.97 14.66 3.29
C GLY A 127 -8.03 13.69 4.48
N SER A 128 -7.26 12.59 4.47
CA SER A 128 -7.28 11.59 5.56
C SER A 128 -6.69 12.11 6.87
N ASN A 129 -5.49 12.70 6.82
CA ASN A 129 -4.83 13.22 8.02
C ASN A 129 -5.56 14.44 8.59
N PHE A 130 -6.01 15.34 7.70
CA PHE A 130 -6.77 16.52 8.10
C PHE A 130 -8.18 16.16 8.58
N GLY A 131 -8.83 15.16 7.96
CA GLY A 131 -10.16 14.69 8.34
C GLY A 131 -10.22 14.18 9.78
N PHE A 132 -9.21 13.41 10.21
CA PHE A 132 -9.11 12.97 11.61
C PHE A 132 -8.90 14.16 12.58
N ILE A 133 -8.02 15.10 12.24
CA ILE A 133 -7.77 16.29 13.05
C ILE A 133 -9.05 17.15 13.17
N VAL A 134 -9.75 17.38 12.06
CA VAL A 134 -11.00 18.16 12.01
C VAL A 134 -12.11 17.45 12.80
N LEU A 135 -12.23 16.14 12.68
CA LEU A 135 -13.19 15.35 13.46
C LEU A 135 -12.96 15.54 14.97
N PHE A 136 -11.72 15.32 15.42
CA PHE A 136 -11.38 15.46 16.84
C PHE A 136 -11.48 16.90 17.33
N ALA A 137 -11.07 17.88 16.53
CA ALA A 137 -11.24 19.30 16.85
C ALA A 137 -12.71 19.66 17.00
N GLY A 138 -13.59 19.17 16.12
CA GLY A 138 -15.04 19.36 16.23
C GLY A 138 -15.62 18.78 17.52
N ILE A 139 -15.15 17.59 17.92
CA ILE A 139 -15.56 16.96 19.19
C ILE A 139 -15.06 17.79 20.39
N LEU A 140 -13.79 18.18 20.41
CA LEU A 140 -13.18 18.95 21.52
C LEU A 140 -13.80 20.35 21.68
N LEU A 141 -14.14 21.00 20.56
CA LEU A 141 -14.80 22.31 20.54
C LEU A 141 -16.33 22.20 20.75
N ASN A 142 -16.87 20.99 20.94
CA ASN A 142 -18.29 20.70 21.04
C ASN A 142 -19.10 21.31 19.87
N ASN A 143 -18.52 21.25 18.66
CA ASN A 143 -19.11 21.73 17.43
C ASN A 143 -19.38 20.56 16.46
N PRO A 144 -20.62 20.04 16.42
CA PRO A 144 -21.00 18.91 15.58
C PRO A 144 -20.79 19.17 14.09
N GLN A 145 -20.93 20.41 13.60
CA GLN A 145 -20.77 20.72 12.18
C GLN A 145 -19.32 20.49 11.73
N ILE A 146 -18.36 20.92 12.55
CA ILE A 146 -16.94 20.68 12.30
C ILE A 146 -16.64 19.17 12.33
N ALA A 147 -17.21 18.44 13.29
CA ALA A 147 -17.06 16.99 13.37
C ALA A 147 -17.56 16.29 12.08
N TRP A 148 -18.73 16.68 11.57
CA TRP A 148 -19.29 16.17 10.31
C TRP A 148 -18.42 16.48 9.09
N VAL A 149 -17.77 17.64 9.03
CA VAL A 149 -16.77 17.94 7.98
C VAL A 149 -15.62 16.94 8.04
N GLY A 150 -15.12 16.63 9.24
CA GLY A 150 -14.09 15.60 9.44
C GLY A 150 -14.53 14.22 8.95
N VAL A 151 -15.76 13.80 9.29
CA VAL A 151 -16.35 12.54 8.79
C VAL A 151 -16.44 12.53 7.27
N ALA A 152 -16.91 13.62 6.66
CA ALA A 152 -17.05 13.72 5.20
C ALA A 152 -15.69 13.62 4.50
N LEU A 153 -14.65 14.29 5.01
CA LEU A 153 -13.29 14.19 4.50
C LEU A 153 -12.75 12.76 4.58
N PHE A 154 -12.97 12.08 5.70
CA PHE A 154 -12.54 10.68 5.88
C PHE A 154 -13.31 9.72 4.97
N ALA A 155 -14.63 9.89 4.83
CA ALA A 155 -15.46 9.08 3.94
C ALA A 155 -15.03 9.23 2.48
N LEU A 156 -14.77 10.46 2.05
CA LEU A 156 -14.25 10.78 0.72
C LEU A 156 -12.90 10.08 0.47
N ALA A 157 -11.96 10.16 1.42
CA ALA A 157 -10.69 9.46 1.31
C ALA A 157 -10.85 7.93 1.24
N THR A 158 -11.79 7.37 2.00
CA THR A 158 -12.11 5.93 1.97
C THR A 158 -12.67 5.51 0.61
N VAL A 159 -13.61 6.28 0.04
CA VAL A 159 -14.14 6.04 -1.31
C VAL A 159 -13.01 6.05 -2.34
N PHE A 160 -12.07 7.00 -2.23
CA PHE A 160 -10.92 7.02 -3.14
C PHE A 160 -10.00 5.82 -2.98
N ALA A 161 -9.73 5.38 -1.75
CA ALA A 161 -8.97 4.15 -1.54
C ALA A 161 -9.63 2.95 -2.26
N LEU A 162 -10.97 2.82 -2.19
CA LEU A 162 -11.71 1.79 -2.91
C LEU A 162 -11.63 1.94 -4.43
N VAL A 163 -11.74 3.16 -4.96
CA VAL A 163 -11.63 3.42 -6.41
C VAL A 163 -10.24 3.07 -6.95
N THR A 164 -9.18 3.28 -6.17
CA THR A 164 -7.80 2.97 -6.58
C THR A 164 -7.39 1.51 -6.34
N LEU A 165 -8.16 0.77 -5.56
CA LEU A 165 -7.89 -0.63 -5.21
C LEU A 165 -7.67 -1.58 -6.41
N PRO A 166 -8.35 -1.43 -7.57
CA PRO A 166 -8.06 -2.24 -8.75
C PRO A 166 -6.61 -2.14 -9.25
N VAL A 167 -5.92 -1.02 -9.00
CA VAL A 167 -4.49 -0.85 -9.34
C VAL A 167 -3.63 -1.81 -8.53
N GLU A 168 -3.91 -1.93 -7.23
CA GLU A 168 -3.19 -2.81 -6.30
C GLU A 168 -3.41 -4.29 -6.64
N PHE A 169 -4.64 -4.65 -7.03
CA PHE A 169 -4.96 -6.02 -7.46
C PHE A 169 -4.29 -6.39 -8.77
N ASP A 170 -4.21 -5.46 -9.74
CA ASP A 170 -3.52 -5.70 -11.00
C ASP A 170 -1.99 -5.81 -10.79
N ALA A 171 -1.39 -4.96 -9.94
CA ALA A 171 0.03 -5.06 -9.57
C ALA A 171 0.34 -6.42 -8.93
N SER A 172 -0.49 -6.85 -7.98
CA SER A 172 -0.36 -8.16 -7.33
C SER A 172 -0.55 -9.33 -8.30
N ARG A 173 -1.43 -9.19 -9.30
CA ARG A 173 -1.63 -10.21 -10.35
C ARG A 173 -0.39 -10.35 -11.22
N ARG A 174 0.18 -9.23 -11.67
CA ARG A 174 1.42 -9.19 -12.46
C ARG A 174 2.60 -9.75 -11.69
N ALA A 175 2.72 -9.39 -10.41
CA ALA A 175 3.75 -9.91 -9.52
C ALA A 175 3.70 -11.44 -9.46
N LYS A 176 2.52 -12.02 -9.18
CA LYS A 176 2.33 -13.48 -9.14
C LYS A 176 2.65 -14.14 -10.48
N GLN A 177 2.20 -13.56 -11.58
CA GLN A 177 2.48 -14.09 -12.93
C GLN A 177 3.98 -14.06 -13.23
N ALA A 178 4.66 -12.96 -12.95
CA ALA A 178 6.09 -12.81 -13.20
C ALA A 178 6.92 -13.79 -12.36
N LEU A 179 6.59 -13.92 -11.07
CA LEU A 179 7.26 -14.86 -10.18
C LEU A 179 7.05 -16.33 -10.62
N ALA A 180 5.82 -16.68 -11.02
CA ALA A 180 5.51 -18.03 -11.52
C ALA A 180 6.22 -18.32 -12.86
N SER A 181 6.21 -17.37 -13.80
CA SER A 181 6.90 -17.52 -15.09
C SER A 181 8.42 -17.62 -14.96
N ALA A 182 8.97 -17.02 -13.90
CA ALA A 182 10.38 -17.09 -13.56
C ALA A 182 10.76 -18.36 -12.77
N GLY A 183 9.78 -19.23 -12.44
CA GLY A 183 10.01 -20.41 -11.61
C GLY A 183 10.40 -20.09 -10.17
N LEU A 184 10.11 -18.87 -9.70
CA LEU A 184 10.50 -18.42 -8.35
C LEU A 184 9.52 -18.85 -7.26
N VAL A 185 8.30 -19.20 -7.66
CA VAL A 185 7.26 -19.79 -6.81
C VAL A 185 6.52 -20.84 -7.62
N THR A 186 6.24 -21.96 -6.95
CA THR A 186 5.47 -23.11 -7.44
C THR A 186 4.02 -23.04 -7.00
#